data_AF-A0A382XAN9-F1
#
_entry.id   AF-A0A382XAN9-F1
#
_cell.length_a   1.000
_cell.length_b   1.000
_cell.length_c   1.000
_cell.angle_alpha   90.00
_cell.angle_beta   90.00
_cell.angle_gamma   90.00
#
_symmetry.space_group_name_H-M   'P 1'
#
loop_
_entity.id
_entity.type
_entity.pdbx_description
1 polymer ?
#
loop_
_entity_poly.entity_id
_entity_poly.type
_entity_poly.pdbx_seq_one_letter_code
_entity_poly.pdbx_strand_id
1 'polypeptide(L)'
;MKSNRRQTLPLFVVLLMVVSVFAFTPVSAASSIVATVDADNESYSFASVNGSAEYIVTITNDGDVDFEEVEISVSFMDETWHSENVTFTTSGNEGNTSLLLGPLVSSAVIQVQVSANVGLGVK
;
A
#
# COMPACT_ATOMS: atom_id res chain seq x y z
N MET A 1 29.66 32.58 -17.35
CA MET A 1 29.36 31.46 -16.42
C MET A 1 27.85 31.25 -16.42
N LYS A 2 27.38 30.11 -16.97
CA LYS A 2 25.96 29.77 -17.08
C LYS A 2 25.52 29.26 -15.70
N SER A 3 24.70 30.04 -15.01
CA SER A 3 24.18 29.70 -13.68
C SER A 3 23.40 28.40 -13.76
N ASN A 4 23.95 27.33 -13.16
CA ASN A 4 23.25 26.07 -12.95
C ASN A 4 22.13 26.33 -11.94
N ARG A 5 20.93 26.63 -12.46
CA ARG A 5 19.68 26.56 -11.69
C ARG A 5 19.60 25.12 -11.20
N ARG A 6 19.99 24.88 -9.94
CA ARG A 6 19.65 23.65 -9.24
C ARG A 6 18.13 23.67 -9.16
N GLN A 7 17.47 22.95 -10.05
CA GLN A 7 16.06 22.64 -9.97
C GLN A 7 15.91 21.82 -8.70
N THR A 8 15.61 22.48 -7.58
CA THR A 8 15.19 21.83 -6.35
C THR A 8 13.85 21.18 -6.66
N LEU A 9 13.88 19.89 -7.02
CA LEU A 9 12.66 19.11 -7.12
C LEU A 9 12.04 19.05 -5.72
N PRO A 10 10.80 19.53 -5.52
CA PRO A 10 10.10 19.30 -4.28
C PRO A 10 9.82 17.81 -4.17
N LEU A 11 10.44 17.16 -3.18
CA LEU A 11 10.12 15.78 -2.80
C LEU A 11 8.96 15.83 -1.81
N PHE A 12 7.94 15.01 -2.06
CA PHE A 12 6.79 14.85 -1.19
C PHE A 12 6.95 13.57 -0.39
N VAL A 13 6.61 13.63 0.90
CA VAL A 13 6.56 12.46 1.77
C VAL A 13 5.17 11.87 1.68
N VAL A 14 5.08 10.58 1.37
CA VAL A 14 3.80 9.88 1.29
C VAL A 14 3.71 8.90 2.45
N LEU A 15 2.58 8.91 3.16
CA LEU A 15 2.27 7.95 4.22
C LEU A 15 0.96 7.24 3.85
N LEU A 16 1.04 5.92 3.69
CA LEU A 16 -0.07 5.07 3.31
C LEU A 16 -0.62 4.34 4.53
N MET A 17 -1.94 4.43 4.76
CA MET A 17 -2.62 3.52 5.69
C MET A 17 -3.33 2.44 4.89
N VAL A 18 -2.94 1.19 5.11
CA VAL A 18 -3.54 0.03 4.46
C VAL A 18 -4.60 -0.54 5.38
N VAL A 19 -5.85 -0.62 4.89
CA VAL A 19 -6.97 -1.22 5.61
C VAL A 19 -7.28 -2.57 4.97
N SER A 20 -7.12 -3.63 5.76
CA SER A 20 -7.58 -4.97 5.39
C SER A 20 -9.00 -5.15 5.91
N VAL A 21 -9.97 -5.33 5.00
CA VAL A 21 -11.37 -5.52 5.38
C VAL A 21 -11.61 -6.99 5.66
N PHE A 22 -11.84 -7.35 6.93
CA PHE A 22 -12.30 -8.68 7.33
C PHE A 22 -13.61 -8.59 8.10
N ALA A 23 -14.66 -9.21 7.57
CA ALA A 23 -15.95 -9.37 8.23
C ALA A 23 -16.02 -10.70 9.00
N PHE A 24 -15.11 -10.93 9.95
CA PHE A 24 -15.20 -12.08 10.86
C PHE A 24 -14.84 -11.62 12.27
N THR A 25 -15.65 -12.01 13.26
CA THR A 25 -15.37 -11.78 14.68
C THR A 25 -14.57 -12.97 15.21
N PRO A 26 -13.25 -12.88 15.42
CA PRO A 26 -12.48 -14.02 15.92
C PRO A 26 -12.64 -14.11 17.45
N VAL A 27 -13.06 -15.28 17.92
CA VAL A 27 -13.15 -15.61 19.36
C VAL A 27 -11.82 -16.22 19.87
N SER A 28 -10.81 -16.41 19.03
CA SER A 28 -9.49 -16.93 19.44
C SER A 28 -8.38 -16.59 18.45
N ALA A 29 -7.11 -16.74 18.87
CA ALA A 29 -5.90 -16.58 18.06
C ALA A 29 -5.81 -17.50 16.82
N ALA A 30 -6.82 -18.36 16.60
CA ALA A 30 -6.93 -19.18 15.40
C ALA A 30 -6.96 -18.34 14.11
N SER A 31 -7.43 -17.09 14.14
CA SER A 31 -7.42 -16.18 12.99
C SER A 31 -6.61 -14.92 13.30
N SER A 32 -5.51 -14.72 12.57
CA SER A 32 -4.59 -13.60 12.76
C SER A 32 -3.96 -13.20 11.42
N ILE A 33 -3.94 -11.90 11.13
CA ILE A 33 -3.25 -11.35 9.97
C ILE A 33 -2.32 -10.23 10.42
N VAL A 34 -1.10 -10.27 9.90
CA VAL A 34 -0.08 -9.25 10.07
C VAL A 34 0.22 -8.63 8.72
N ALA A 35 0.15 -7.31 8.63
CA ALA A 35 0.56 -6.56 7.45
C ALA A 35 1.74 -5.66 7.81
N THR A 36 2.82 -5.75 7.04
CA THR A 36 4.00 -4.89 7.17
C THR A 36 4.21 -4.11 5.89
N VAL A 37 4.46 -2.81 6.01
CA VAL A 37 4.80 -1.92 4.91
C VAL A 37 6.31 -1.66 4.94
N ASP A 38 6.94 -1.86 3.79
CA ASP A 38 8.32 -1.48 3.51
C ASP A 38 8.36 -0.49 2.33
N ALA A 39 9.25 0.48 2.41
CA ALA A 39 9.40 1.57 1.46
C ALA A 39 10.86 2.08 1.46
N ASP A 40 11.17 3.04 0.60
CA ASP A 40 12.54 3.61 0.46
C ASP A 40 13.14 4.09 1.79
N ASN A 41 12.29 4.51 2.74
CA ASN A 41 12.70 4.92 4.07
C ASN A 41 11.72 4.40 5.13
N GLU A 42 11.89 3.14 5.50
CA GLU A 42 11.04 2.41 6.46
C GLU A 42 9.59 2.33 5.97
N SER A 43 8.67 3.10 6.55
CA SER A 43 7.26 3.15 6.13
C SER A 43 6.93 4.37 5.27
N TYR A 44 7.95 5.12 4.84
CA TYR A 44 7.82 6.32 4.02
C TYR A 44 8.47 6.11 2.66
N SER A 45 7.78 6.51 1.59
CA SER A 45 8.38 6.68 0.28
C SER A 45 8.25 8.13 -0.16
N PHE A 46 9.22 8.56 -0.98
CA PHE A 46 9.32 9.93 -1.45
C PHE A 46 9.34 9.96 -2.96
N ALA A 47 8.55 10.87 -3.53
CA ALA A 47 8.58 11.11 -4.96
C ALA A 47 8.45 12.60 -5.27
N SER A 48 8.95 12.96 -6.46
CA SER A 48 8.73 14.30 -7.01
C SER A 48 7.28 14.45 -7.49
N VAL A 49 6.83 15.69 -7.70
CA VAL A 49 5.55 15.92 -8.42
C VAL A 49 5.56 15.16 -9.73
N ASN A 50 4.44 14.49 -10.03
CA ASN A 50 4.23 13.60 -11.17
C ASN A 50 5.12 12.34 -11.17
N GLY A 51 5.74 12.01 -10.03
CA GLY A 51 6.42 10.75 -9.77
C GLY A 51 5.53 9.79 -8.98
N SER A 52 6.03 8.57 -8.75
CA SER A 52 5.35 7.57 -7.93
C SER A 52 6.17 7.23 -6.69
N ALA A 53 5.50 7.21 -5.55
CA ALA A 53 6.01 6.67 -4.30
C ALA A 53 5.68 5.17 -4.26
N GLU A 54 6.70 4.33 -4.07
CA GLU A 54 6.59 2.87 -4.13
C GLU A 54 6.64 2.27 -2.72
N TYR A 55 5.79 1.27 -2.49
CA TYR A 55 5.72 0.50 -1.26
C TYR A 55 5.61 -0.98 -1.57
N ILE A 56 6.16 -1.80 -0.68
CA ILE A 56 5.95 -3.24 -0.66
C ILE A 56 5.18 -3.57 0.61
N VAL A 57 3.95 -4.02 0.44
CA VAL A 57 3.11 -4.52 1.53
C VAL A 57 3.26 -6.03 1.58
N THR A 58 3.72 -6.55 2.72
CA THR A 58 3.75 -7.99 2.99
C THR A 58 2.62 -8.33 3.95
N ILE A 59 1.70 -9.19 3.50
CA ILE A 59 0.56 -9.66 4.28
C ILE A 59 0.81 -11.12 4.63
N THR A 60 0.76 -11.43 5.91
CA THR A 60 1.00 -12.77 6.45
C THR A 60 -0.22 -13.22 7.23
N ASN A 61 -0.71 -14.42 6.91
CA ASN A 61 -1.66 -15.12 7.79
C ASN A 61 -0.86 -15.86 8.87
N ASP A 62 -0.82 -15.29 10.07
CA ASP A 62 -0.15 -15.88 11.24
C ASP A 62 -1.13 -16.70 12.10
N GLY A 63 -2.37 -16.87 11.63
CA GLY A 63 -3.37 -17.72 12.26
C GLY A 63 -3.32 -19.17 11.77
N ASP A 64 -3.98 -20.05 12.52
CA ASP A 64 -4.16 -21.47 12.19
C ASP A 64 -5.33 -21.73 11.22
N VAL A 65 -6.10 -20.69 10.83
CA VAL A 65 -7.23 -20.82 9.89
C VAL A 65 -6.95 -20.18 8.55
N ASP A 66 -7.54 -20.74 7.51
CA ASP A 66 -7.48 -20.19 6.16
C ASP A 66 -8.50 -19.06 5.98
N PHE A 67 -8.14 -18.03 5.20
CA PHE A 67 -9.07 -17.00 4.74
C PHE A 67 -9.56 -17.33 3.33
N GLU A 68 -10.87 -17.32 3.12
CA GLU A 68 -11.46 -17.54 1.79
C GLU A 68 -11.27 -16.33 0.87
N GLU A 69 -11.33 -15.12 1.43
CA GLU A 69 -11.20 -13.89 0.67
C GLU A 69 -10.46 -12.83 1.48
N VAL A 70 -9.38 -12.30 0.89
CA VAL A 70 -8.61 -11.17 1.41
C VAL A 70 -8.67 -10.03 0.40
N GLU A 71 -9.06 -8.85 0.86
CA GLU A 71 -8.98 -7.61 0.10
C GLU A 71 -8.06 -6.61 0.81
N ILE A 72 -7.21 -5.96 0.01
CA ILE A 72 -6.42 -4.81 0.44
C ILE A 72 -7.03 -3.52 -0.11
N SER A 73 -7.11 -2.49 0.72
CA SER A 73 -7.55 -1.15 0.32
C SER A 73 -6.68 -0.07 0.96
N VAL A 74 -6.62 1.10 0.34
CA VAL A 74 -5.89 2.26 0.85
C VAL A 74 -6.83 3.31 1.45
N SER A 75 -6.37 3.93 2.54
CA SER A 75 -6.90 5.20 3.02
C SER A 75 -5.76 6.20 3.27
N PHE A 76 -6.07 7.48 3.09
CA PHE A 76 -5.17 8.59 3.36
C PHE A 76 -5.70 9.45 4.50
N MET A 77 -4.78 9.97 5.32
CA MET A 77 -5.12 10.90 6.40
C MET A 77 -5.34 12.33 5.89
N ASP A 78 -4.79 12.66 4.73
CA ASP A 78 -4.90 13.97 4.11
C ASP A 78 -5.90 13.91 2.95
N GLU A 79 -6.90 14.79 2.99
CA GLU A 79 -7.98 14.85 1.99
C GLU A 79 -7.50 15.26 0.59
N THR A 80 -6.28 15.80 0.46
CA THR A 80 -5.66 16.13 -0.83
C THR A 80 -5.15 14.89 -1.59
N TRP A 81 -5.14 13.72 -0.94
CA TRP A 81 -4.73 12.46 -1.53
C TRP A 81 -5.92 11.57 -1.88
N HIS A 82 -6.03 11.20 -3.15
CA HIS A 82 -7.09 10.34 -3.64
C HIS A 82 -6.60 8.89 -3.80
N SER A 83 -7.36 7.93 -3.27
CA SER A 83 -7.11 6.49 -3.41
C SER A 83 -7.06 6.02 -4.87
N GLU A 84 -7.69 6.76 -5.77
CA GLU A 84 -7.66 6.53 -7.22
C GLU A 84 -6.26 6.68 -7.82
N ASN A 85 -5.36 7.40 -7.15
CA ASN A 85 -3.96 7.55 -7.56
C ASN A 85 -3.06 6.42 -7.05
N VAL A 86 -3.64 5.38 -6.46
CA VAL A 86 -2.92 4.21 -5.95
C VAL A 86 -3.21 3.01 -6.83
N THR A 87 -2.14 2.36 -7.26
CA THR A 87 -2.18 1.09 -7.98
C THR A 87 -1.57 0.00 -7.13
N PHE A 88 -2.30 -1.09 -6.98
CA PHE A 88 -1.85 -2.32 -6.33
C PHE A 88 -1.49 -3.34 -7.39
N THR A 89 -0.36 -4.01 -7.23
CA THR A 89 0.09 -5.07 -8.14
C THR A 89 0.56 -6.27 -7.33
N THR A 90 0.06 -7.45 -7.65
CA THR A 90 0.47 -8.71 -7.02
C THR A 90 0.48 -9.83 -8.05
N SER A 91 1.59 -10.52 -8.26
CA SER A 91 1.74 -11.78 -9.03
C SER A 91 0.72 -12.04 -10.17
N GLY A 92 0.50 -11.06 -11.05
CA GLY A 92 -0.40 -11.18 -12.21
C GLY A 92 -1.80 -10.54 -12.07
N ASN A 93 -2.12 -9.93 -10.93
CA ASN A 93 -3.32 -9.14 -10.70
C ASN A 93 -2.95 -7.68 -10.42
N GLU A 94 -3.79 -6.76 -10.89
CA GLU A 94 -3.62 -5.32 -10.71
C GLU A 94 -4.98 -4.69 -10.40
N GLY A 95 -5.00 -3.71 -9.51
CA GLY A 95 -6.22 -2.99 -9.14
C GLY A 95 -5.92 -1.56 -8.70
N ASN A 96 -6.93 -0.71 -8.78
CA ASN A 96 -6.87 0.67 -8.30
C ASN A 96 -7.80 0.79 -7.09
N THR A 97 -7.41 1.58 -6.08
CA THR A 97 -8.17 1.79 -4.82
C THR A 97 -8.26 0.57 -3.90
N SER A 98 -8.62 -0.60 -4.42
CA SER A 98 -8.56 -1.89 -3.73
C SER A 98 -8.13 -3.01 -4.66
N LEU A 99 -7.71 -4.13 -4.08
CA LEU A 99 -7.33 -5.33 -4.81
C LEU A 99 -7.76 -6.57 -4.03
N LEU A 100 -8.52 -7.43 -4.69
CA LEU A 100 -8.78 -8.79 -4.21
C LEU A 100 -7.52 -9.64 -4.39
N LEU A 101 -6.97 -10.09 -3.27
CA LEU A 101 -5.80 -10.98 -3.20
C LEU A 101 -6.19 -12.46 -3.29
N GLY A 102 -7.47 -12.76 -3.05
CA GLY A 102 -8.01 -14.10 -3.04
C GLY A 102 -7.80 -14.82 -1.70
N PRO A 103 -7.85 -16.15 -1.68
CA PRO A 103 -7.71 -16.91 -0.44
C PRO A 103 -6.28 -16.86 0.09
N LEU A 104 -6.15 -16.82 1.41
CA LEU A 104 -4.86 -16.80 2.11
C LEU A 104 -4.85 -17.90 3.16
N VAL A 105 -4.20 -19.02 2.83
CA VAL A 105 -4.08 -20.18 3.72
C VAL A 105 -3.23 -19.86 4.96
N SER A 106 -3.36 -20.65 6.02
CA SER A 106 -2.54 -20.51 7.23
C SER A 106 -1.04 -20.50 6.89
N SER A 107 -0.29 -19.61 7.55
CA SER A 107 1.14 -19.38 7.33
C SER A 107 1.52 -18.88 5.92
N ALA A 108 0.56 -18.55 5.06
CA ALA A 108 0.85 -17.98 3.75
C ALA A 108 1.24 -16.51 3.84
N VAL A 109 2.06 -16.11 2.88
CA VAL A 109 2.56 -14.74 2.72
C VAL A 109 2.25 -14.26 1.31
N ILE A 110 1.65 -13.09 1.19
CA ILE A 110 1.42 -12.39 -0.08
C ILE A 110 2.17 -11.06 -0.03
N GLN A 111 2.88 -10.76 -1.12
CA GLN A 111 3.47 -9.45 -1.35
C GLN A 111 2.64 -8.68 -2.38
N VAL A 112 2.38 -7.42 -2.06
CA VAL A 112 1.65 -6.48 -2.91
C VAL A 112 2.54 -5.26 -3.10
N GLN A 113 2.90 -4.98 -4.35
CA GLN A 113 3.53 -3.72 -4.70
C GLN A 113 2.45 -2.65 -4.78
N VAL A 114 2.70 -1.50 -4.17
CA VAL A 114 1.78 -0.37 -4.16
C VAL A 114 2.50 0.85 -4.70
N SER A 115 1.95 1.43 -5.76
CA SER A 115 2.45 2.64 -6.41
C SER A 115 1.45 3.76 -6.17
N ALA A 116 1.88 4.82 -5.47
CA ALA A 116 1.07 6.01 -5.22
C ALA A 116 1.59 7.17 -6.06
N ASN A 117 0.78 7.64 -7.02
CA ASN A 117 1.16 8.75 -7.89
C ASN A 117 1.01 10.09 -7.18
N VAL A 118 2.10 10.85 -7.13
CA VAL A 118 2.18 12.16 -6.47
C VAL A 118 1.81 13.25 -7.47
N GLY A 119 0.77 14.04 -7.19
CA GLY A 119 0.52 15.29 -7.94
C GLY A 119 -0.76 15.37 -8.78
N LEU A 120 -1.67 14.42 -8.67
CA LEU A 120 -3.02 14.50 -9.28
C LEU A 120 -4.09 14.95 -8.25
N GLY A 121 -3.78 15.96 -7.43
CA GLY A 121 -4.69 16.44 -6.38
C GLY A 121 -4.04 17.29 -5.29
N VAL A 122 -2.70 17.25 -5.19
CA VAL A 122 -1.93 18.05 -4.24
C VAL A 122 -1.94 19.51 -4.67
N LYS A 123 -2.75 20.34 -4.00
CA LYS A 123 -2.75 21.80 -4.19
C LYS A 123 -1.93 22.48 -3.12
#